data_AF-A0AAE3EYA9-F1
#
_entry.id   AF-A0AAE3EYA9-F1
#
_cell.length_a   1.000
_cell.length_b   1.000
_cell.length_c   1.000
_cell.angle_alpha   90.00
_cell.angle_beta   90.00
_cell.angle_gamma   90.00
#
_symmetry.space_group_name_H-M   'P 1'
#
loop_
_entity.id
_entity.type
_entity.pdbx_description
1 polymer ?
#
loop_
_entity_poly.entity_id
_entity_poly.type
_entity_poly.pdbx_seq_one_letter_code
_entity_poly.pdbx_strand_id
1 'polypeptide(L)'
;MNFQILDAFLENCYIPLYGATFLISLWKYSKYYDTSLKFLPVLLLYTFLNELLGEIVADSTIYSLSFQDMYSNYNIVIYNIYNVVFFLYFYYIFWSYLEKKIHRKSIAIGSVVFMVTSLVNPFLQNLVIEPQLYSYVVGAVLLICCIILYFIEILGSSKILYVKEDLLFWISIGLLLFYVGYIPIKLTRYFFAIENVDVYMNLRRVHLILIVIMYGCFITGFLWMKRRLRD
;
A
#
# COMPACT_ATOMS: atom_id res chain seq x y z
N MET A 1 -27.94 -7.79 11.39
CA MET A 1 -27.20 -8.59 12.40
C MET A 1 -25.82 -9.05 11.91
N ASN A 2 -25.64 -9.52 10.66
CA ASN A 2 -24.32 -9.97 10.16
C ASN A 2 -23.29 -8.86 9.88
N PHE A 3 -23.69 -7.65 9.49
CA PHE A 3 -22.72 -6.59 9.17
C PHE A 3 -22.04 -6.00 10.40
N GLN A 4 -22.72 -5.89 11.55
CA GLN A 4 -22.13 -5.35 12.79
C GLN A 4 -20.96 -6.19 13.31
N ILE A 5 -21.07 -7.52 13.26
CA ILE A 5 -19.98 -8.43 13.67
C ILE A 5 -18.79 -8.29 12.72
N LEU A 6 -19.07 -8.22 11.41
CA LEU A 6 -18.03 -8.04 10.39
C LEU A 6 -17.32 -6.68 10.56
N ASP A 7 -18.07 -5.61 10.77
CA ASP A 7 -17.55 -4.26 10.98
C ASP A 7 -16.65 -4.24 12.22
N ALA A 8 -17.13 -4.77 13.34
CA ALA A 8 -16.33 -4.88 14.57
C ALA A 8 -15.04 -5.68 14.34
N PHE A 9 -15.09 -6.80 13.62
CA PHE A 9 -13.90 -7.58 13.30
C PHE A 9 -12.91 -6.77 12.46
N LEU A 10 -13.39 -6.14 11.37
CA LEU A 10 -12.54 -5.37 10.45
C LEU A 10 -11.89 -4.17 11.13
N GLU A 11 -12.64 -3.47 11.99
CA GLU A 11 -12.16 -2.32 12.76
C GLU A 11 -11.09 -2.69 13.79
N ASN A 12 -11.18 -3.87 14.40
CA ASN A 12 -10.22 -4.26 15.43
C ASN A 12 -9.01 -5.03 14.89
N CYS A 13 -9.05 -5.54 13.66
CA CYS A 13 -7.99 -6.39 13.13
C CYS A 13 -6.90 -5.65 12.35
N TYR A 14 -7.16 -4.46 11.79
CA TYR A 14 -6.21 -3.84 10.86
C TYR A 14 -4.89 -3.41 11.53
N ILE A 15 -4.92 -2.75 12.69
CA ILE A 15 -3.69 -2.38 13.43
C ILE A 15 -2.87 -3.61 13.85
N PRO A 16 -3.47 -4.62 14.51
CA PRO A 16 -2.75 -5.86 14.81
C PRO A 16 -2.15 -6.52 13.56
N LEU A 17 -2.83 -6.43 12.41
CA LEU A 17 -2.36 -7.00 11.15
C LEU A 17 -1.11 -6.28 10.60
N TYR A 18 -1.07 -4.95 10.67
CA TYR A 18 0.14 -4.16 10.35
C TYR A 18 1.31 -4.57 11.26
N GLY A 19 1.09 -4.61 12.57
CA GLY A 19 2.11 -5.00 13.56
C GLY A 19 2.60 -6.43 13.37
N ALA A 20 1.68 -7.38 13.17
CA ALA A 20 2.02 -8.79 12.91
C ALA A 20 2.86 -8.94 11.63
N THR A 21 2.50 -8.24 10.56
CA THR A 21 3.25 -8.28 9.29
C THR A 21 4.66 -7.73 9.48
N PHE A 22 4.81 -6.62 10.21
CA PHE A 22 6.11 -6.07 10.55
C PHE A 22 6.97 -7.07 11.36
N LEU A 23 6.42 -7.67 12.42
CA LEU A 23 7.13 -8.65 13.24
C LEU A 23 7.53 -9.91 12.45
N ILE A 24 6.64 -10.41 11.60
CA ILE A 24 6.93 -11.54 10.71
C ILE A 24 8.03 -11.17 9.71
N SER A 25 8.02 -9.94 9.18
CA SER A 25 9.07 -9.46 8.28
C SER A 25 10.44 -9.47 8.96
N LEU A 26 10.53 -9.06 10.23
CA LEU A 26 11.76 -9.11 11.02
C LEU A 26 12.19 -10.55 11.30
N TRP A 27 11.26 -11.41 11.70
CA TRP A 27 11.55 -12.83 11.94
C TRP A 27 12.13 -13.53 10.71
N LYS A 28 11.64 -13.19 9.51
CA LYS A 28 12.11 -13.75 8.24
C LYS A 28 13.27 -12.98 7.60
N TYR A 29 13.77 -11.92 8.23
CA TYR A 29 14.75 -11.00 7.63
C TYR A 29 16.02 -11.69 7.12
N SER A 30 16.48 -12.73 7.81
CA SER A 30 17.64 -13.55 7.41
C SER A 30 17.51 -14.21 6.02
N LYS A 31 16.30 -14.29 5.47
CA LYS A 31 16.03 -14.89 4.14
C LYS A 31 16.12 -13.91 2.97
N TYR A 32 16.08 -12.60 3.20
CA TYR A 32 16.01 -11.60 2.13
C TYR A 32 16.84 -10.32 2.37
N TYR A 33 17.62 -10.25 3.46
CA TYR A 33 18.46 -9.08 3.78
C TYR A 33 19.48 -8.72 2.69
N ASP A 34 19.84 -9.66 1.82
CA ASP A 34 20.77 -9.53 0.70
C ASP A 34 20.09 -9.15 -0.63
N THR A 35 18.77 -8.97 -0.62
CA THR A 35 17.97 -8.56 -1.77
C THR A 35 17.61 -7.07 -1.71
N SER A 36 17.03 -6.53 -2.79
CA SER A 36 16.52 -5.15 -2.77
C SER A 36 15.41 -4.93 -1.74
N LEU A 37 14.71 -5.99 -1.31
CA LEU A 37 13.63 -5.95 -0.31
C LEU A 37 14.14 -5.73 1.13
N LYS A 38 15.44 -5.60 1.37
CA LYS A 38 16.01 -5.42 2.72
C LYS A 38 15.43 -4.23 3.50
N PHE A 39 14.90 -3.21 2.83
CA PHE A 39 14.26 -2.07 3.50
C PHE A 39 12.74 -2.24 3.70
N LEU A 40 12.16 -3.39 3.32
CA LEU A 40 10.74 -3.67 3.50
C LEU A 40 10.30 -3.60 4.98
N PRO A 41 11.04 -4.13 5.98
CA PRO A 41 10.68 -3.97 7.39
C PRO A 41 10.59 -2.51 7.82
N VAL A 42 11.46 -1.64 7.28
CA VAL A 42 11.45 -0.21 7.59
C VAL A 42 10.18 0.43 7.04
N LEU A 43 9.79 0.09 5.81
CA LEU A 43 8.52 0.56 5.24
C LEU A 43 7.32 0.05 6.05
N LEU A 44 7.29 -1.23 6.41
CA LEU A 44 6.22 -1.83 7.20
C LEU A 44 6.11 -1.21 8.60
N LEU A 45 7.25 -0.91 9.23
CA LEU A 45 7.28 -0.16 10.48
C LEU A 45 6.73 1.24 10.30
N TYR A 46 7.12 1.95 9.24
CA TYR A 46 6.59 3.28 8.95
C TYR A 46 5.07 3.24 8.74
N THR A 47 4.55 2.25 8.01
CA THR A 47 3.10 2.04 7.88
C THR A 47 2.45 1.78 9.23
N PHE A 48 2.97 0.85 10.03
CA PHE A 48 2.41 0.53 11.35
C PHE A 48 2.39 1.76 12.28
N LEU A 49 3.47 2.54 12.32
CA LEU A 49 3.55 3.75 13.13
C LEU A 49 2.58 4.84 12.64
N ASN A 50 2.41 5.02 11.34
CA ASN A 50 1.43 5.97 10.81
C ASN A 50 0.00 5.62 11.20
N GLU A 51 -0.37 4.33 11.10
CA GLU A 51 -1.71 3.87 11.48
C GLU A 51 -1.93 3.95 12.99
N LEU A 52 -0.93 3.57 13.79
CA LEU A 52 -0.98 3.71 15.26
C LEU A 52 -1.10 5.17 15.69
N LEU A 53 -0.35 6.08 15.08
CA LEU A 53 -0.45 7.52 15.32
C LEU A 53 -1.84 8.05 14.93
N GLY A 54 -2.37 7.60 13.78
CA GLY A 54 -3.73 7.95 13.35
C GLY A 54 -4.78 7.60 14.40
N GLU A 55 -4.68 6.40 14.98
CA GLU A 55 -5.63 5.94 16.00
C GLU A 55 -5.47 6.67 17.34
N ILE A 56 -4.24 6.87 17.82
CA ILE A 56 -3.97 7.61 19.06
C ILE A 56 -4.47 9.05 18.98
N VAL A 57 -4.25 9.71 17.84
CA VAL A 57 -4.67 11.11 17.65
C VAL A 57 -6.19 11.22 17.53
N ALA A 58 -6.86 10.23 16.93
CA ALA A 58 -8.31 10.21 16.77
C ALA A 58 -9.07 10.12 18.12
N ASP A 59 -8.51 9.45 19.13
CA ASP A 59 -9.18 9.20 20.42
C ASP A 59 -9.24 10.46 21.33
N SER A 60 -8.53 11.54 20.99
CA SER A 60 -8.46 12.77 21.80
C SER A 60 -9.60 13.77 21.58
N THR A 61 -10.50 13.51 20.61
CA THR A 61 -11.69 14.33 20.34
C THR A 61 -12.94 13.50 20.56
N ILE A 62 -13.70 13.87 21.58
CA ILE A 62 -14.94 13.24 22.05
C ILE A 62 -15.93 13.10 20.88
N TYR A 63 -16.01 11.90 20.31
CA TYR A 63 -17.20 11.09 19.98
C TYR A 63 -16.75 9.96 19.05
N SER A 64 -16.77 8.75 19.60
CA SER A 64 -16.53 7.47 18.93
C SER A 64 -17.20 7.39 17.55
N LEU A 65 -16.41 7.33 16.46
CA LEU A 65 -16.80 6.84 15.13
C LEU A 65 -15.56 6.79 14.22
N SER A 66 -14.86 5.68 14.38
CA SER A 66 -13.91 5.07 13.46
C SER A 66 -13.90 5.65 12.00
N PHE A 67 -12.70 6.05 11.55
CA PHE A 67 -12.32 6.59 10.22
C PHE A 67 -13.09 7.80 9.64
N GLN A 68 -14.06 8.41 10.34
CA GLN A 68 -14.88 9.47 9.74
C GLN A 68 -14.12 10.79 9.50
N ASP A 69 -13.00 10.98 10.22
CA ASP A 69 -11.98 12.01 9.97
C ASP A 69 -10.64 11.35 9.60
N MET A 70 -10.48 10.82 8.38
CA MET A 70 -9.18 10.27 7.92
C MET A 70 -8.01 11.28 7.99
N TYR A 71 -8.31 12.52 8.36
CA TYR A 71 -7.48 13.69 8.43
C TYR A 71 -8.08 14.66 9.46
N SER A 72 -7.80 14.48 10.76
CA SER A 72 -7.70 15.69 11.58
C SER A 72 -6.61 16.55 10.90
N ASN A 73 -6.85 17.85 10.70
CA ASN A 73 -6.04 18.74 9.85
C ASN A 73 -4.52 18.73 10.13
N TYR A 74 -4.05 18.05 11.18
CA TYR A 74 -2.65 17.97 11.57
C TYR A 74 -1.86 16.79 10.99
N ASN A 75 -2.50 15.67 10.61
CA ASN A 75 -1.78 14.45 10.17
C ASN A 75 -1.75 14.24 8.66
N ILE A 76 -2.40 15.09 7.87
CA ILE A 76 -2.52 14.96 6.42
C ILE A 76 -1.16 14.98 5.73
N VAL A 77 -0.30 15.87 6.19
CA VAL A 77 1.07 16.02 5.72
C VAL A 77 1.85 14.71 5.87
N ILE A 78 1.70 14.02 7.00
CA ILE A 78 2.40 12.76 7.30
C ILE A 78 2.00 11.70 6.27
N TYR A 79 0.70 11.55 6.00
CA TYR A 79 0.21 10.60 5.01
C TYR A 79 0.61 10.99 3.57
N ASN A 80 0.63 12.28 3.24
CA ASN A 80 1.05 12.77 1.94
C ASN A 80 2.53 12.44 1.67
N ILE A 81 3.41 12.71 2.64
CA ILE A 81 4.84 12.35 2.57
C ILE A 81 5.01 10.84 2.52
N TYR A 82 4.30 10.10 3.38
CA TYR A 82 4.33 8.64 3.40
C TYR A 82 3.97 8.04 2.03
N ASN A 83 2.93 8.54 1.37
CA ASN A 83 2.54 8.06 0.04
C ASN A 83 3.69 8.21 -0.98
N VAL A 84 4.40 9.34 -0.98
CA VAL A 84 5.55 9.56 -1.86
C VAL A 84 6.66 8.54 -1.58
N VAL A 85 7.01 8.35 -0.31
CA VAL A 85 8.03 7.37 0.10
C VAL A 85 7.61 5.95 -0.31
N PHE A 86 6.35 5.59 -0.08
CA PHE A 86 5.80 4.27 -0.40
C PHE A 86 5.89 3.96 -1.89
N PHE A 87 5.42 4.86 -2.75
CA PHE A 87 5.44 4.64 -4.20
C PHE A 87 6.87 4.58 -4.75
N LEU A 88 7.74 5.50 -4.34
CA LEU A 88 9.14 5.50 -4.78
C LEU A 88 9.89 4.24 -4.35
N TYR A 89 9.63 3.75 -3.13
CA TYR A 89 10.19 2.49 -2.68
C TYR A 89 9.78 1.34 -3.60
N PHE A 90 8.49 1.18 -3.90
CA PHE A 90 8.04 0.08 -4.75
C PHE A 90 8.51 0.22 -6.20
N TYR A 91 8.59 1.43 -6.75
CA TYR A 91 9.19 1.64 -8.07
C TYR A 91 10.64 1.18 -8.11
N TYR A 92 11.42 1.52 -7.08
CA TYR A 92 12.79 1.04 -6.95
C TYR A 92 12.87 -0.50 -6.87
N ILE A 93 12.00 -1.13 -6.07
CA ILE A 93 11.94 -2.59 -5.96
C ILE A 93 11.66 -3.21 -7.34
N PHE A 94 10.58 -2.81 -8.01
CA PHE A 94 10.24 -3.36 -9.33
C PHE A 94 11.33 -3.11 -10.36
N TRP A 95 11.90 -1.89 -10.40
CA TRP A 95 13.01 -1.56 -11.28
C TRP A 95 14.23 -2.47 -11.08
N SER A 96 14.50 -2.89 -9.84
CA SER A 96 15.64 -3.75 -9.51
C SER A 96 15.41 -5.24 -9.80
N TYR A 97 14.15 -5.68 -9.90
CA TYR A 97 13.80 -7.08 -10.16
C TYR A 97 13.54 -7.40 -11.65
N LEU A 98 13.30 -6.36 -12.48
CA LEU A 98 13.14 -6.51 -13.92
C LEU A 98 14.49 -6.71 -14.61
N GLU A 99 14.52 -7.58 -15.61
CA GLU A 99 15.70 -7.90 -16.41
C GLU A 99 15.69 -7.11 -17.73
N LYS A 100 14.52 -6.92 -18.36
CA LYS A 100 14.45 -6.25 -19.65
C LYS A 100 14.71 -4.75 -19.48
N LYS A 101 15.74 -4.25 -20.19
CA LYS A 101 16.12 -2.83 -20.18
C LYS A 101 14.96 -1.90 -20.53
N ILE A 102 14.08 -2.30 -21.43
CA ILE A 102 12.89 -1.53 -21.82
C ILE A 102 11.93 -1.34 -20.64
N HIS A 103 11.62 -2.39 -19.88
CA HIS A 103 10.72 -2.28 -18.73
C HIS A 103 11.34 -1.46 -17.60
N ARG A 104 12.64 -1.64 -17.33
CA ARG A 104 13.39 -0.81 -16.37
C ARG A 104 13.35 0.66 -16.75
N LYS A 105 13.55 0.98 -18.04
CA LYS A 105 13.46 2.35 -18.57
C LYS A 105 12.04 2.92 -18.38
N SER A 106 11.00 2.13 -18.64
CA SER A 106 9.61 2.55 -18.41
C SER A 106 9.34 2.89 -16.95
N ILE A 107 9.80 2.08 -15.99
CA ILE A 107 9.66 2.39 -14.56
C ILE A 107 10.44 3.65 -14.17
N ALA A 108 11.66 3.83 -14.69
CA ALA A 108 12.46 5.02 -14.41
C ALA A 108 11.76 6.30 -14.91
N ILE A 109 11.22 6.29 -16.13
CA ILE A 109 10.44 7.40 -16.68
C ILE A 109 9.18 7.64 -15.84
N GLY A 110 8.42 6.58 -15.52
CA GLY A 110 7.24 6.68 -14.66
C GLY A 110 7.56 7.26 -13.27
N SER A 111 8.69 6.89 -12.69
CA SER A 111 9.16 7.42 -11.40
C SER A 111 9.42 8.92 -11.47
N VAL A 112 10.02 9.41 -12.57
CA VAL A 112 10.22 10.85 -12.80
C VAL A 112 8.88 11.57 -12.95
N VAL A 113 7.96 11.00 -13.74
CA VAL A 113 6.60 11.55 -13.89
C VAL A 113 5.91 11.66 -12.52
N PHE A 114 5.96 10.61 -11.70
CA PHE A 114 5.38 10.62 -10.36
C PHE A 114 6.02 11.67 -9.45
N MET A 115 7.34 11.84 -9.48
CA MET A 115 8.03 12.87 -8.70
C MET A 115 7.58 14.27 -9.13
N VAL A 116 7.50 14.54 -10.43
CA VAL A 116 7.01 15.82 -10.95
C VAL A 116 5.57 16.05 -10.50
N THR A 117 4.68 15.06 -10.65
CA THR A 117 3.29 15.18 -10.17
C THR A 117 3.24 15.44 -8.67
N SER A 118 4.06 14.76 -7.87
CA SER A 118 4.12 14.94 -6.42
C SER A 118 4.62 16.31 -5.99
N LEU A 119 5.50 16.92 -6.78
CA LEU A 119 5.99 18.29 -6.56
C LEU A 119 5.01 19.36 -7.03
N VAL A 120 4.25 19.10 -8.10
CA VAL A 120 3.28 20.05 -8.67
C VAL A 120 1.95 20.04 -7.89
N ASN A 121 1.53 18.90 -7.36
CA ASN A 121 0.23 18.77 -6.71
C ASN A 121 0.00 19.73 -5.52
N PRO A 122 0.99 20.04 -4.66
CA PRO A 122 0.82 21.01 -3.58
C PRO A 122 0.43 22.43 -4.05
N PHE A 123 0.68 22.77 -5.31
CA PHE A 123 0.25 24.04 -5.93
C PHE A 123 -1.20 24.00 -6.43
N LEU A 124 -1.80 22.80 -6.54
CA LEU A 124 -3.19 22.57 -6.93
C LEU A 124 -4.08 22.26 -5.73
N GLN A 125 -3.55 21.55 -4.74
CA GLN A 125 -4.23 21.09 -3.53
C GLN A 125 -3.41 21.46 -2.29
N ASN A 126 -4.04 22.00 -1.26
CA ASN A 126 -3.30 22.42 -0.05
C ASN A 126 -2.71 21.20 0.67
N LEU A 127 -1.38 21.13 0.76
CA LEU A 127 -0.67 19.98 1.33
C LEU A 127 -0.96 19.73 2.83
N VAL A 128 -1.39 20.76 3.56
CA VAL A 128 -1.70 20.70 5.00
C VAL A 128 -3.12 20.22 5.26
N ILE A 129 -4.08 20.61 4.41
CA ILE A 129 -5.51 20.44 4.66
C ILE A 129 -6.13 19.38 3.73
N GLU A 130 -5.48 19.06 2.61
CA GLU A 130 -6.04 18.17 1.61
C GLU A 130 -5.14 16.95 1.34
N PRO A 131 -5.75 15.76 1.17
CA PRO A 131 -5.04 14.65 0.56
C PRO A 131 -4.58 15.04 -0.85
N GLN A 132 -3.32 14.73 -1.15
CA GLN A 132 -2.73 14.94 -2.47
C GLN A 132 -3.25 13.85 -3.44
N LEU A 133 -4.50 14.00 -3.89
CA LEU A 133 -5.23 13.03 -4.68
C LEU A 133 -4.56 12.77 -6.03
N TYR A 134 -4.21 13.83 -6.77
CA TYR A 134 -3.61 13.67 -8.10
C TYR A 134 -2.31 12.85 -8.04
N SER A 135 -1.42 13.18 -7.10
CA SER A 135 -0.20 12.42 -6.83
C SER A 135 -0.52 10.97 -6.48
N TYR A 136 -1.50 10.74 -5.60
CA TYR A 136 -1.87 9.39 -5.20
C TYR A 136 -2.36 8.53 -6.36
N VAL A 137 -3.25 9.08 -7.20
CA VAL A 137 -3.84 8.34 -8.33
C VAL A 137 -2.77 8.03 -9.38
N VAL A 138 -1.94 9.02 -9.74
CA VAL A 138 -0.80 8.79 -10.64
C VAL A 138 0.16 7.75 -10.06
N GLY A 139 0.45 7.85 -8.76
CA GLY A 139 1.31 6.92 -8.04
C GLY A 139 0.79 5.47 -8.10
N ALA A 140 -0.49 5.31 -7.80
CA ALA A 140 -1.18 4.02 -7.79
C ALA A 140 -1.27 3.38 -9.17
N VAL A 141 -1.63 4.15 -10.21
CA VAL A 141 -1.71 3.65 -11.59
C VAL A 141 -0.33 3.20 -12.08
N LEU A 142 0.71 4.00 -11.85
CA LEU A 142 2.07 3.63 -12.22
C LEU A 142 2.56 2.40 -11.44
N LEU A 143 2.18 2.24 -10.17
CA LEU A 143 2.50 1.05 -9.39
C LEU A 143 1.84 -0.21 -9.98
N ILE A 144 0.56 -0.11 -10.36
CA ILE A 144 -0.13 -1.19 -11.08
C ILE A 144 0.61 -1.54 -12.38
N CYS A 145 1.04 -0.54 -13.16
CA CYS A 145 1.85 -0.79 -14.36
C CYS A 145 3.17 -1.50 -14.04
N CYS A 146 3.87 -1.11 -12.96
CA CYS A 146 5.10 -1.78 -12.52
C CYS A 146 4.85 -3.26 -12.19
N ILE A 147 3.76 -3.55 -11.47
CA ILE A 147 3.36 -4.92 -11.11
C ILE A 147 3.05 -5.74 -12.37
N ILE A 148 2.32 -5.17 -13.33
CA ILE A 148 1.99 -5.85 -14.59
C ILE A 148 3.27 -6.18 -15.37
N LEU A 149 4.21 -5.24 -15.50
CA LEU A 149 5.49 -5.49 -16.16
C LEU A 149 6.29 -6.61 -15.48
N TYR A 150 6.29 -6.63 -14.15
CA TYR A 150 6.91 -7.69 -13.36
C TYR A 150 6.28 -9.05 -13.63
N PHE A 151 4.95 -9.16 -13.65
CA PHE A 151 4.28 -10.41 -13.98
C PHE A 151 4.54 -10.86 -15.42
N ILE A 152 4.57 -9.95 -16.40
CA ILE A 152 4.90 -10.26 -17.79
C ILE A 152 6.29 -10.90 -17.89
N GLU A 153 7.30 -10.37 -17.18
CA GLU A 153 8.63 -10.95 -17.19
C GLU A 153 8.70 -12.30 -16.48
N ILE A 154 8.04 -12.44 -15.33
CA ILE A 154 8.05 -13.71 -14.60
C ILE A 154 7.38 -14.82 -15.40
N LEU A 155 6.20 -14.56 -15.98
CA LEU A 155 5.46 -15.54 -16.77
C LEU A 155 6.24 -16.02 -17.99
N GLY A 156 7.11 -15.18 -18.55
CA GLY A 156 7.98 -15.53 -19.67
C GLY A 156 9.34 -16.12 -19.29
N SER A 157 9.61 -16.37 -18.00
CA SER A 157 10.92 -16.83 -17.51
C SER A 157 10.83 -18.16 -16.76
N SER A 158 11.97 -18.83 -16.57
CA SER A 158 12.05 -20.06 -15.74
C SER A 158 11.67 -19.81 -14.27
N LYS A 159 11.66 -18.55 -13.80
CA LYS A 159 11.26 -18.17 -12.43
C LYS A 159 9.82 -18.53 -12.10
N ILE A 160 8.96 -18.68 -13.11
CA ILE A 160 7.55 -19.07 -12.90
C ILE A 160 7.41 -20.39 -12.12
N LEU A 161 8.38 -21.30 -12.23
CA LEU A 161 8.39 -22.59 -11.55
C LEU A 161 8.45 -22.46 -10.01
N TYR A 162 9.06 -21.38 -9.51
CA TYR A 162 9.28 -21.14 -8.08
C TYR A 162 8.56 -19.87 -7.58
N VAL A 163 7.62 -19.34 -8.37
CA VAL A 163 6.99 -18.04 -8.11
C VAL A 163 6.25 -17.99 -6.75
N LYS A 164 5.73 -19.12 -6.27
CA LYS A 164 5.07 -19.23 -4.96
C LYS A 164 6.02 -19.03 -3.79
N GLU A 165 7.32 -19.19 -4.00
CA GLU A 165 8.38 -19.01 -3.01
C GLU A 165 9.01 -17.61 -3.09
N ASP A 166 8.62 -16.80 -4.07
CA ASP A 166 9.09 -15.44 -4.25
C ASP A 166 8.26 -14.45 -3.41
N LEU A 167 8.92 -13.74 -2.51
CA LEU A 167 8.27 -12.75 -1.64
C LEU A 167 7.65 -11.59 -2.43
N LEU A 168 8.34 -11.10 -3.47
CA LEU A 168 7.85 -9.98 -4.27
C LEU A 168 6.60 -10.38 -5.07
N PHE A 169 6.46 -11.64 -5.46
CA PHE A 169 5.23 -12.13 -6.10
C PHE A 169 3.99 -11.95 -5.21
N TRP A 170 4.05 -12.42 -3.96
CA TRP A 170 2.93 -12.27 -3.01
C TRP A 170 2.64 -10.82 -2.66
N ILE A 171 3.69 -10.00 -2.50
CA ILE A 171 3.56 -8.56 -2.31
C ILE A 171 2.86 -7.92 -3.51
N SER A 172 3.24 -8.31 -4.73
CA SER A 172 2.65 -7.78 -5.96
C SER A 172 1.17 -8.10 -6.09
N ILE A 173 0.74 -9.32 -5.72
CA ILE A 173 -0.68 -9.69 -5.70
C ILE A 173 -1.45 -8.80 -4.71
N GLY A 174 -0.95 -8.67 -3.48
CA GLY A 174 -1.61 -7.87 -2.45
C GLY A 174 -1.75 -6.41 -2.86
N LEU A 175 -0.67 -5.81 -3.37
CA LEU A 175 -0.67 -4.44 -3.87
C LEU A 175 -1.62 -4.26 -5.05
N LEU A 176 -1.63 -5.18 -6.02
CA LEU A 176 -2.50 -5.08 -7.18
C LEU A 176 -3.98 -5.08 -6.78
N LEU A 177 -4.39 -6.04 -5.94
CA LEU A 177 -5.76 -6.13 -5.44
C LEU A 177 -6.16 -4.88 -4.66
N PHE A 178 -5.29 -4.40 -3.77
CA PHE A 178 -5.53 -3.19 -3.00
C PHE A 178 -5.70 -1.96 -3.89
N TYR A 179 -4.74 -1.67 -4.78
CA TYR A 179 -4.76 -0.43 -5.55
C TYR A 179 -5.83 -0.41 -6.64
N VAL A 180 -6.16 -1.55 -7.25
CA VAL A 180 -7.31 -1.65 -8.17
C VAL A 180 -8.62 -1.36 -7.44
N GLY A 181 -8.80 -1.87 -6.22
CA GLY A 181 -10.02 -1.64 -5.44
C GLY A 181 -10.09 -0.26 -4.78
N TYR A 182 -8.95 0.28 -4.35
CA TYR A 182 -8.91 1.50 -3.54
C TYR A 182 -8.92 2.79 -4.37
N ILE A 183 -8.39 2.80 -5.60
CA ILE A 183 -8.48 3.99 -6.47
C ILE A 183 -9.94 4.44 -6.65
N PRO A 184 -10.90 3.58 -7.04
CA PRO A 184 -12.31 3.98 -7.15
C PRO A 184 -12.88 4.50 -5.84
N ILE A 185 -12.57 3.87 -4.70
CA ILE A 185 -13.04 4.31 -3.38
C ILE A 185 -12.55 5.74 -3.10
N LYS A 186 -11.27 6.01 -3.36
CA LYS A 186 -10.67 7.33 -3.12
C LYS A 186 -11.22 8.40 -4.04
N LEU A 187 -11.44 8.08 -5.32
CA LEU A 187 -12.07 9.00 -6.28
C LEU A 187 -13.52 9.29 -5.92
N THR A 188 -14.29 8.27 -5.55
CA THR A 188 -15.70 8.43 -5.17
C THR A 188 -15.82 9.36 -3.96
N ARG A 189 -14.96 9.20 -2.95
CA ARG A 189 -14.96 10.06 -1.76
C ARG A 189 -14.56 11.51 -2.05
N TYR A 190 -13.74 11.74 -3.07
CA TYR A 190 -13.29 13.08 -3.41
C TYR A 190 -14.29 13.85 -4.28
N PHE A 191 -14.84 13.20 -5.31
CA PHE A 191 -15.71 13.85 -6.28
C PHE A 191 -17.18 13.88 -5.86
N PHE A 192 -17.62 12.95 -5.02
CA PHE A 192 -19.00 12.91 -4.56
C PHE A 192 -19.05 13.26 -3.08
N ALA A 193 -19.89 14.25 -2.73
CA ALA A 193 -20.29 14.47 -1.35
C ALA A 193 -21.09 13.24 -0.91
N ILE A 194 -20.45 12.35 -0.14
CA ILE A 194 -21.12 11.18 0.40
C ILE A 194 -21.95 11.62 1.60
N GLU A 195 -23.15 12.09 1.32
CA GLU A 195 -24.12 12.49 2.36
C GLU A 195 -24.82 11.27 2.99
N ASN A 196 -24.86 10.15 2.26
CA ASN A 196 -25.48 8.92 2.71
C ASN A 196 -24.49 8.08 3.56
N VAL A 197 -24.81 7.96 4.86
CA VAL A 197 -24.02 7.21 5.85
C VAL A 197 -23.82 5.75 5.46
N ASP A 198 -24.81 5.10 4.84
CA ASP A 198 -24.71 3.70 4.43
C ASP A 198 -23.68 3.52 3.31
N VAL A 199 -23.63 4.45 2.35
CA VAL A 199 -22.62 4.45 1.27
C VAL A 199 -21.23 4.61 1.86
N TYR A 200 -21.06 5.52 2.82
CA TYR A 200 -19.79 5.72 3.52
C TYR A 200 -19.34 4.45 4.24
N MET A 201 -20.23 3.83 5.04
CA MET A 201 -19.93 2.58 5.75
C MET A 201 -19.58 1.43 4.81
N ASN A 202 -20.27 1.31 3.68
CA ASN A 202 -19.98 0.29 2.67
C ASN A 202 -18.60 0.48 2.04
N LEU A 203 -18.27 1.70 1.59
CA LEU A 203 -16.94 1.99 1.02
C LEU A 203 -15.82 1.73 2.02
N ARG A 204 -16.06 2.07 3.29
CA ARG A 204 -15.12 1.80 4.36
C ARG A 204 -14.94 0.31 4.61
N ARG A 205 -16.01 -0.48 4.62
CA ARG A 205 -15.94 -1.95 4.68
C ARG A 205 -15.06 -2.51 3.57
N VAL A 206 -15.29 -2.09 2.34
CA VAL A 206 -14.49 -2.55 1.19
C VAL A 206 -13.02 -2.18 1.38
N HIS A 207 -12.72 -0.96 1.83
CA HIS A 207 -11.36 -0.54 2.11
C HIS A 207 -10.68 -1.43 3.17
N LEU A 208 -11.33 -1.70 4.30
CA LEU A 208 -10.76 -2.57 5.34
C LEU A 208 -10.56 -4.01 4.84
N ILE A 209 -11.49 -4.53 4.05
CA ILE A 209 -11.33 -5.85 3.40
C ILE A 209 -10.11 -5.86 2.48
N LEU A 210 -9.89 -4.81 1.69
CA LEU A 210 -8.70 -4.70 0.83
C LEU A 210 -7.40 -4.68 1.64
N ILE A 211 -7.37 -4.01 2.80
CA ILE A 211 -6.22 -4.03 3.73
C ILE A 211 -5.97 -5.45 4.21
N VAL A 212 -7.02 -6.14 4.69
CA VAL A 212 -6.92 -7.53 5.17
C VAL A 212 -6.39 -8.46 4.09
N ILE A 213 -6.89 -8.34 2.86
CA ILE A 213 -6.41 -9.12 1.70
C ILE A 213 -4.94 -8.82 1.41
N MET A 214 -4.56 -7.53 1.33
CA MET A 214 -3.19 -7.12 1.00
C MET A 214 -2.18 -7.67 2.01
N TYR A 215 -2.44 -7.46 3.30
CA TYR A 215 -1.55 -7.93 4.36
C TYR A 215 -1.61 -9.43 4.57
N GLY A 216 -2.75 -10.06 4.29
CA GLY A 216 -2.85 -11.51 4.16
C GLY A 216 -1.87 -12.05 3.12
N CYS A 217 -1.83 -11.46 1.92
CA CYS A 217 -0.85 -11.81 0.90
C CYS A 217 0.59 -11.59 1.37
N PHE A 218 0.89 -10.47 2.04
CA PHE A 218 2.25 -10.18 2.52
C PHE A 218 2.71 -11.23 3.54
N ILE A 219 1.84 -11.57 4.50
CA ILE A 219 2.11 -12.62 5.49
C ILE A 219 2.32 -13.97 4.80
N THR A 220 1.46 -14.35 3.86
CA THR A 220 1.66 -15.59 3.08
C THR A 220 3.01 -15.59 2.38
N GLY A 221 3.40 -14.47 1.76
CA GLY A 221 4.72 -14.30 1.15
C GLY A 221 5.87 -14.53 2.11
N PHE A 222 5.85 -13.91 3.29
CA PHE A 222 6.89 -14.13 4.30
C PHE A 222 6.91 -15.56 4.85
N LEU A 223 5.76 -16.21 4.98
CA LEU A 223 5.68 -17.58 5.50
C LEU A 223 6.19 -18.60 4.48
N TRP A 224 5.84 -18.45 3.21
CA TRP A 224 6.18 -19.40 2.14
C TRP A 224 7.50 -19.11 1.44
N MET A 225 8.10 -17.93 1.64
CA MET A 225 9.36 -17.62 0.99
C MET A 225 10.47 -18.60 1.37
N LYS A 226 11.25 -19.00 0.37
CA LYS A 226 12.53 -19.66 0.57
C LYS A 226 13.66 -18.66 0.40
N ARG A 227 14.81 -18.94 1.03
CA ARG A 227 15.99 -18.10 0.83
C ARG A 227 16.37 -18.23 -0.64
N ARG A 228 16.45 -17.09 -1.34
CA ARG A 228 16.91 -17.07 -2.72
C ARG A 228 18.39 -17.45 -2.71
N LEU A 229 18.71 -18.63 -3.22
CA LEU A 229 20.09 -18.97 -3.55
C LEU A 229 20.46 -18.10 -4.76
N ARG A 230 21.55 -17.34 -4.69
CA ARG A 230 22.08 -16.64 -5.87
C ARG A 230 22.56 -17.73 -6.84
N ASP A 231 21.92 -17.83 -7.99
CA ASP A 231 22.54 -18.38 -9.19
C ASP A 231 23.45 -17.30 -9.82
#